data_AF-A0A0A9EN35-F1
#
_entry.id   AF-A0A0A9EN35-F1
#
_cell.length_a   1.000
_cell.length_b   1.000
_cell.length_c   1.000
_cell.angle_alpha   90.00
_cell.angle_beta   90.00
_cell.angle_gamma   90.00
#
_symmetry.space_group_name_H-M   'P 1'
#
loop_
_entity.id
_entity.type
_entity.pdbx_description
1 polymer ?
#
loop_
_entity_poly.entity_id
_entity_poly.type
_entity_poly.pdbx_seq_one_letter_code
_entity_poly.pdbx_strand_id
1 'polypeptide(L)'
;MTDGYSGNDLKILCVAAAQYPIREVMEKERKEKSLAREKGGPEPPPCGSKDVSPLAMADLKLAHGQVGASSSPDSTNMNELVKWNNQYGEGRLRRKETLTYFM
;
A
#
# COMPACT_ATOMS: atom_id res chain seq x y z
N MET A 1 -2.04 10.23 7.99
CA MET A 1 -2.89 9.31 7.19
C MET A 1 -2.38 7.89 7.32
N THR A 2 -1.09 7.63 7.09
CA THR A 2 -0.51 6.28 7.11
C THR A 2 0.37 6.02 8.35
N ASP A 3 0.02 6.61 9.50
CA ASP A 3 0.77 6.35 10.75
C ASP A 3 0.52 4.92 11.19
N GLY A 4 1.59 4.19 11.53
CA GLY A 4 1.55 2.77 11.86
C GLY A 4 1.56 1.81 10.66
N TYR A 5 1.55 2.31 9.43
CA TYR A 5 1.62 1.45 8.24
C TYR A 5 3.04 0.91 8.09
N SER A 6 3.15 -0.41 7.88
CA SER A 6 4.39 -1.03 7.45
C SER A 6 4.66 -0.70 5.97
N GLY A 7 5.90 -0.92 5.51
CA GLY A 7 6.23 -0.78 4.09
C GLY A 7 5.38 -1.67 3.17
N ASN A 8 4.92 -2.83 3.67
CA ASN A 8 4.01 -3.70 2.94
C ASN A 8 2.60 -3.09 2.86
N ASP A 9 2.11 -2.45 3.92
CA ASP A 9 0.82 -1.78 3.91
C ASP A 9 0.81 -0.62 2.90
N LEU A 10 1.91 0.14 2.83
CA LEU A 10 2.08 1.19 1.81
C LEU A 10 2.11 0.61 0.39
N LYS A 11 2.76 -0.54 0.18
CA LYS A 11 2.72 -1.24 -1.10
C LYS A 11 1.30 -1.63 -1.46
N ILE A 12 0.55 -2.23 -0.54
CA ILE A 12 -0.84 -2.65 -0.77
C ILE A 12 -1.73 -1.45 -1.06
N LEU A 13 -1.54 -0.34 -0.33
CA LEU A 13 -2.25 0.91 -0.57
C LEU A 13 -2.02 1.43 -2.00
N CYS A 14 -0.76 1.48 -2.46
CA CYS A 14 -0.43 1.93 -3.81
C CYS A 14 -0.98 0.98 -4.88
N VAL A 15 -0.93 -0.33 -4.66
CA VAL A 15 -1.50 -1.33 -5.58
C VAL A 15 -3.01 -1.17 -5.69
N ALA A 16 -3.71 -1.01 -4.56
CA ALA A 16 -5.15 -0.78 -4.53
C ALA A 16 -5.52 0.53 -5.26
N ALA A 17 -4.75 1.60 -5.02
CA ALA A 17 -4.97 2.89 -5.68
C ALA A 17 -4.81 2.81 -7.21
N ALA A 18 -3.76 2.13 -7.69
CA ALA A 18 -3.51 1.94 -9.12
C ALA A 18 -4.57 1.13 -9.85
N GLN A 19 -5.37 0.33 -9.13
CA GLN A 19 -6.46 -0.44 -9.73
C GLN A 19 -7.71 0.40 -10.00
N TYR A 20 -7.92 1.53 -9.32
CA TYR A 20 -9.14 2.34 -9.54
C TYR A 20 -9.27 2.89 -10.96
N PRO A 21 -8.24 3.54 -11.54
CA PRO A 21 -8.34 4.07 -12.91
C PRO A 21 -8.61 2.96 -13.93
N ILE A 22 -8.02 1.78 -13.72
CA ILE A 22 -8.22 0.61 -14.59
C ILE A 22 -9.66 0.11 -14.50
N ARG A 23 -10.20 -0.03 -13.27
CA ARG A 23 -11.60 -0.46 -13.07
C ARG A 23 -12.59 0.54 -13.67
N GLU A 24 -12.32 1.84 -13.55
CA GLU A 24 -13.15 2.89 -14.14
C GLU A 24 -13.23 2.76 -15.67
N VAL A 25 -12.09 2.54 -16.34
CA VAL A 25 -12.03 2.33 -17.79
C VAL A 25 -12.81 1.08 -18.18
N MET A 26 -12.58 -0.05 -17.50
CA MET A 26 -13.30 -1.29 -17.77
C MET A 26 -14.82 -1.16 -17.58
N GLU A 27 -15.26 -0.38 -16.59
CA GLU A 27 -16.68 -0.11 -16.39
C GLU A 27 -17.28 0.77 -17.50
N LYS A 28 -16.55 1.79 -17.96
CA LYS A 28 -16.98 2.64 -19.08
C LYS A 28 -17.15 1.81 -20.34
N GLU A 29 -16.15 1.00 -20.68
CA GLU A 29 -16.22 0.09 -21.84
C GLU A 29 -17.44 -0.85 -21.75
N ARG A 30 -17.67 -1.46 -20.58
CA ARG A 30 -18.80 -2.37 -20.37
C ARG A 30 -20.14 -1.65 -20.57
N LYS A 31 -20.27 -0.42 -20.06
CA LYS A 31 -21.48 0.41 -20.22
C LYS A 31 -21.69 0.80 -21.68
N GLU A 32 -20.65 1.28 -22.37
CA GLU A 32 -20.73 1.65 -23.79
C GLU A 32 -21.09 0.46 -24.68
N LYS A 33 -20.50 -0.71 -24.44
CA LYS A 33 -20.87 -1.96 -25.12
C LYS A 33 -22.33 -2.33 -24.90
N SER A 34 -22.83 -2.21 -23.66
CA SER A 34 -24.24 -2.50 -23.37
C SER A 34 -25.20 -1.53 -24.09
N LEU A 35 -24.85 -0.24 -24.16
CA LEU A 35 -25.64 0.78 -24.86
C LEU A 35 -25.62 0.61 -26.38
N ALA A 36 -24.47 0.25 -26.96
CA ALA A 36 -24.35 -0.04 -28.39
C ALA A 36 -25.21 -1.25 -28.77
N ARG A 37 -25.19 -2.29 -27.93
CA ARG A 37 -26.01 -3.50 -28.11
C ARG A 37 -27.52 -3.21 -28.04
N GLU A 38 -27.94 -2.34 -27.13
CA GLU A 38 -29.35 -1.93 -27.01
C GLU A 38 -29.81 -1.08 -28.19
N LYS A 39 -28.95 -0.17 -28.67
CA LYS A 39 -29.25 0.71 -29.82
C LYS A 39 -29.04 0.04 -31.19
N GLY A 40 -28.59 -1.22 -31.23
CA GLY A 40 -28.27 -1.93 -32.47
C GLY A 40 -27.11 -1.33 -33.26
N GLY A 41 -26.23 -0.56 -32.60
CA GLY A 41 -25.08 0.10 -33.23
C GLY A 41 -23.84 -0.80 -33.26
N PRO A 42 -22.79 -0.39 -34.01
CA PRO A 42 -21.50 -1.09 -34.02
C PRO A 42 -20.82 -1.06 -32.65
N GLU A 43 -20.04 -2.10 -32.34
CA GLU A 43 -19.30 -2.17 -31.07
C GLU A 43 -18.29 -1.01 -30.94
N PRO A 44 -18.21 -0.36 -29.77
CA PRO A 44 -17.22 0.67 -29.52
C PRO A 44 -15.80 0.09 -29.52
N PRO A 45 -14.79 0.86 -29.99
CA PRO A 45 -13.41 0.41 -29.99
C PRO A 45 -12.91 0.12 -28.57
N PRO A 46 -11.97 -0.83 -28.40
CA PRO A 46 -11.40 -1.14 -27.10
C PRO A 46 -10.61 0.06 -26.55
N CYS A 47 -10.79 0.38 -25.27
CA CYS A 47 -9.96 1.32 -24.55
C CYS A 47 -8.52 0.82 -24.51
N GLY A 48 -7.60 1.71 -24.84
CA GLY A 48 -6.17 1.47 -24.76
C GLY A 48 -5.58 2.03 -23.48
N SER A 49 -4.26 1.92 -23.37
CA SER A 49 -3.50 2.51 -22.26
C SER A 49 -3.63 4.04 -22.16
N LYS A 50 -4.04 4.71 -23.24
CA LYS A 50 -4.24 6.17 -23.29
C LYS A 50 -5.52 6.63 -22.59
N ASP A 51 -6.48 5.73 -22.42
CA ASP A 51 -7.79 6.03 -21.82
C ASP A 51 -7.77 5.87 -20.30
N VAL A 52 -6.71 5.27 -19.75
CA VAL A 52 -6.47 5.15 -18.31
C VAL A 52 -6.06 6.50 -17.77
N SER A 53 -6.87 7.04 -16.85
CA SER A 53 -6.57 8.30 -16.19
C SER A 53 -5.29 8.16 -15.34
N PRO A 54 -4.47 9.23 -15.26
CA PRO A 54 -3.31 9.23 -14.39
C PRO A 54 -3.77 9.07 -12.93
N LEU A 55 -2.95 8.37 -12.15
CA LEU A 55 -3.22 8.16 -10.73
C LEU A 55 -3.33 9.52 -10.00
N ALA A 56 -4.45 9.74 -9.31
CA ALA A 56 -4.70 10.96 -8.57
C ALA A 56 -4.61 10.73 -7.06
N MET A 57 -4.41 11.81 -6.30
CA MET A 57 -4.46 11.76 -4.83
C MET A 57 -5.84 11.32 -4.31
N ALA A 58 -6.91 11.49 -5.09
CA ALA A 58 -8.24 10.99 -4.74
C ALA A 58 -8.27 9.47 -4.65
N ASP A 59 -7.60 8.76 -5.57
CA ASP A 59 -7.55 7.30 -5.61
C ASP A 59 -6.82 6.74 -4.39
N LEU A 60 -5.73 7.41 -3.97
CA LEU A 60 -5.01 7.05 -2.75
C LEU A 60 -5.86 7.24 -1.49
N LYS A 61 -6.71 8.29 -1.45
CA LYS A 61 -7.64 8.51 -0.32
C LYS A 61 -8.75 7.46 -0.28
N LEU A 62 -9.26 7.05 -1.45
CA LEU A 62 -10.24 5.97 -1.55
C LEU A 62 -9.63 4.62 -1.14
N ALA A 63 -8.41 4.34 -1.61
CA ALA A 63 -7.65 3.14 -1.23
C ALA A 63 -7.37 3.08 0.27
N HIS A 64 -7.06 4.23 0.88
CA HIS A 64 -6.77 4.34 2.31
C HIS A 64 -7.96 3.91 3.18
N GLY A 65 -9.20 4.14 2.74
CA GLY A 65 -10.38 3.64 3.45
C GLY A 65 -10.55 2.11 3.40
N GLN A 66 -9.88 1.44 2.46
CA GLN A 66 -9.95 -0.02 2.29
C GLN A 66 -8.75 -0.76 2.90
N VAL A 67 -7.59 -0.10 2.98
CA VAL A 67 -6.33 -0.69 3.47
C VAL A 67 -6.00 -0.10 4.82
N GLY A 68 -5.96 -0.94 5.87
CA GLY A 68 -5.54 -0.57 7.22
C GLY A 68 -4.09 -0.91 7.54
N ALA A 69 -3.56 -0.39 8.64
CA ALA A 69 -2.25 -0.79 9.17
C ALA A 69 -2.28 -2.27 9.62
N SER A 70 -1.32 -3.08 9.18
CA SER A 70 -1.19 -4.47 9.63
C SER A 70 -0.42 -4.62 10.94
N SER A 71 0.44 -3.64 11.23
CA SER A 71 1.26 -3.62 12.44
C SER A 71 0.79 -2.54 13.39
N SER A 72 0.30 -2.94 14.56
CA SER A 72 0.02 -2.00 15.65
C SER A 72 1.28 -1.79 16.49
N PRO A 73 1.63 -0.54 16.86
CA PRO A 73 2.73 -0.27 17.79
C PRO A 73 2.49 -0.89 19.17
N ASP A 74 1.22 -1.06 19.57
CA ASP A 74 0.83 -1.66 20.84
C ASP A 74 0.68 -3.18 20.78
N SER A 75 1.00 -3.80 19.64
CA SER A 75 0.93 -5.27 19.52
C SER A 75 1.93 -5.96 20.45
N THR A 76 1.54 -7.12 20.98
CA THR A 76 2.43 -7.96 21.81
C THR A 76 3.76 -8.22 21.11
N ASN A 77 3.72 -8.49 19.81
CA ASN A 77 4.90 -8.72 18.98
C ASN A 77 5.85 -7.50 18.95
N MET A 78 5.32 -6.29 18.75
CA MET A 78 6.15 -5.08 18.78
C MET A 78 6.73 -4.79 20.16
N ASN A 79 5.94 -5.03 21.21
CA ASN A 79 6.41 -4.89 22.58
C ASN A 79 7.53 -5.87 22.94
N GLU A 80 7.46 -7.12 22.47
CA GLU A 80 8.52 -8.11 22.66
C GLU A 80 9.79 -7.74 21.89
N LEU A 81 9.66 -7.28 20.63
CA LEU A 81 10.80 -6.80 19.85
C LEU A 81 11.49 -5.59 20.50
N VAL A 82 10.71 -4.64 21.04
CA VAL A 82 11.27 -3.50 21.77
C VAL A 82 11.99 -3.96 23.04
N LYS A 83 11.41 -4.90 23.81
CA LYS A 83 12.08 -5.48 24.99
C LYS A 83 13.38 -6.16 24.61
N TRP A 84 13.38 -6.97 23.56
CA TRP A 84 14.58 -7.65 23.06
C TRP A 84 15.65 -6.64 22.61
N ASN A 85 15.25 -5.63 21.84
CA ASN A 85 16.15 -4.56 21.39
C ASN A 85 16.73 -3.75 22.56
N ASN A 86 15.97 -3.56 23.64
CA ASN A 86 16.48 -2.89 24.83
C ASN A 86 17.48 -3.74 25.64
N GLN A 87 17.36 -5.07 25.59
CA GLN A 87 18.23 -6.00 26.30
C GLN A 87 19.52 -6.32 25.52
N TYR A 88 19.41 -6.45 24.20
CA TYR A 88 20.49 -6.98 23.35
C TYR A 88 20.81 -6.12 22.12
N GLY A 89 19.98 -5.11 21.82
CA GLY A 89 20.16 -4.25 20.67
C GLY A 89 21.29 -3.24 20.87
N GLU A 90 21.76 -2.67 19.77
CA GLU A 90 22.94 -1.78 19.74
C GLU A 90 22.67 -0.39 20.35
N GLY A 91 21.47 -0.15 20.89
CA GLY A 91 20.94 1.15 21.32
C GLY A 91 21.39 1.68 22.69
N ARG A 92 22.26 0.96 23.42
CA ARG A 92 23.01 1.56 24.53
C ARG A 92 24.46 1.19 24.32
N LEU A 93 25.29 2.21 24.04
CA LEU A 93 26.74 2.18 23.90
C LEU A 93 27.32 0.76 23.95
N ARG A 94 27.89 0.31 22.82
CA ARG A 94 29.06 -0.58 22.87
C ARG A 94 30.15 0.10 23.71
N ARG A 95 30.04 0.08 25.03
CA ARG A 95 31.21 0.02 25.89
C ARG A 95 31.82 -1.32 25.54
N LYS A 96 32.73 -1.30 24.56
CA LYS A 96 33.70 -2.38 24.42
C LYS A 96 34.34 -2.47 25.79
N GLU A 97 33.99 -3.50 26.56
CA GLU A 97 34.77 -3.86 27.72
C GLU A 97 36.17 -4.15 27.19
N THR A 98 37.08 -3.20 27.37
CA THR A 98 38.50 -3.45 27.21
C THR A 98 38.85 -4.47 28.28
N LEU A 99 39.00 -5.74 27.87
CA LEU A 99 39.51 -6.80 28.73
C LEU A 99 40.80 -6.30 29.41
N THR A 100 40.75 -6.07 30.71
CA THR A 100 41.89 -5.61 31.53
C THR A 100 42.88 -6.74 31.81
N TYR A 101 43.10 -7.66 30.86
CA TYR A 101 44.02 -8.80 31.02
C TYR A 101 45.47 -8.44 30.66
N PHE A 102 45.71 -7.23 30.13
CA PHE A 102 47.05 -6.66 30.02
C PHE A 102 47.24 -5.59 31.10
N MET A 103 47.52 -6.04 32.34
CA MET A 103 48.28 -5.28 33.34
C MET A 103 49.46 -6.13 33.78
#